data_AF-A0A8T4V2U8-F1
#
_entry.id   AF-A0A8T4V2U8-F1
#
_cell.length_a   1.000
_cell.length_b   1.000
_cell.length_c   1.000
_cell.angle_alpha   90.00
_cell.angle_beta   90.00
_cell.angle_gamma   90.00
#
_symmetry.space_group_name_H-M   'P 1'
#
loop_
_entity.id
_entity.type
_entity.pdbx_description
1 polymer ?
#
loop_
_entity_poly.entity_id
_entity_poly.type
_entity_poly.pdbx_seq_one_letter_code
_entity_poly.pdbx_strand_id
1 'polypeptide(L)'
;MAVLIIIFDIYAYYKIEILKRFVWAILVLAINIAWAHFWIDFFQEGKRQKEIELKFLEFIRNLVENVKSGTSIPKGILQVADKDYGALSQYIKKLAYQIEWGIPMHNALLIFSEDTDNPVIKRSIAIMIEADQSGGNIADILQSVSSSVINIKKMKEERKSSVSSQIVQGYIVFVIFIIVMLVLQIMLFPKLGGITSELSSSANVLGIKSGSQDKVNLDAIFFALILIQGFFDGLVIGKFSEGSIKHGIIHSLILMTMSALIITTVKGGI
;
A
#
# COMPACT_ATOMS: atom_id res chain seq x y z
N MET A 1 43.11 -30.65 -27.55
CA MET A 1 42.54 -29.39 -28.11
C MET A 1 41.02 -29.38 -28.08
N ALA A 2 40.31 -30.30 -28.75
CA ALA A 2 38.84 -30.30 -28.78
C ALA A 2 38.15 -30.43 -27.40
N VAL A 3 38.69 -31.26 -26.49
CA VAL A 3 38.12 -31.45 -25.14
C VAL A 3 38.25 -30.19 -24.26
N LEU A 4 39.35 -29.43 -24.41
CA LEU A 4 39.55 -28.17 -23.68
C LEU A 4 38.60 -27.06 -24.17
N ILE A 5 38.28 -27.05 -25.47
CA ILE A 5 37.33 -26.11 -26.05
C ILE A 5 35.90 -26.41 -25.55
N ILE A 6 35.51 -27.68 -25.46
CA ILE A 6 34.18 -28.08 -24.95
C ILE A 6 34.02 -27.76 -23.46
N ILE A 7 35.07 -27.98 -22.65
CA ILE A 7 35.05 -27.63 -21.22
C ILE A 7 34.97 -26.10 -21.04
N PHE A 8 35.68 -25.34 -21.87
CA PHE A 8 35.61 -23.88 -21.86
C PHE A 8 34.23 -23.35 -22.29
N ASP A 9 33.63 -23.95 -23.32
CA ASP A 9 32.28 -23.60 -23.79
C ASP A 9 31.20 -23.93 -22.74
N ILE A 10 31.30 -25.08 -22.07
CA ILE A 10 30.41 -25.45 -20.96
C ILE A 10 30.56 -24.48 -19.79
N TYR A 11 31.78 -24.10 -19.45
CA TYR A 11 32.05 -23.14 -18.37
C TYR A 11 31.56 -21.73 -18.71
N ALA A 12 31.76 -21.29 -19.96
CA ALA A 12 31.27 -20.01 -20.45
C ALA A 12 29.73 -19.96 -20.51
N TYR A 13 29.09 -21.05 -20.93
CA TYR A 13 27.63 -21.19 -20.95
C TYR A 13 27.03 -21.14 -19.55
N TYR A 14 27.61 -21.86 -18.58
CA TYR A 14 27.17 -21.83 -17.17
C TYR A 14 27.30 -20.43 -16.54
N LYS A 15 28.39 -19.73 -16.85
CA LYS A 15 28.66 -18.37 -16.36
C LYS A 15 27.71 -17.34 -16.96
N ILE A 16 27.32 -17.49 -18.23
CA ILE A 16 26.37 -16.61 -18.93
C ILE A 16 24.93 -16.81 -18.44
N GLU A 17 24.51 -18.05 -18.18
CA GLU A 17 23.23 -18.39 -17.57
C GLU A 17 23.10 -17.81 -16.14
N ILE A 18 24.13 -17.99 -15.32
CA ILE A 18 24.19 -17.41 -13.97
C ILE A 18 24.20 -15.88 -14.00
N LEU A 19 24.94 -15.27 -14.94
CA LEU A 19 25.00 -13.82 -15.09
C LEU A 19 23.65 -13.25 -15.56
N LYS A 20 22.97 -13.89 -16.53
CA LYS A 20 21.62 -13.48 -16.96
C LYS A 20 20.60 -13.59 -15.82
N ARG A 21 20.69 -14.60 -14.96
CA ARG A 21 19.79 -14.80 -13.81
C ARG A 21 19.98 -13.73 -12.73
N PHE A 22 21.22 -13.34 -12.45
CA PHE A 22 21.52 -12.23 -11.55
C PHE A 22 21.13 -10.87 -12.12
N VAL A 23 21.31 -10.65 -13.44
CA VAL A 23 20.93 -9.39 -14.11
C VAL A 23 19.41 -9.18 -14.06
N TRP A 24 18.59 -10.22 -14.24
CA TRP A 24 17.14 -10.11 -14.07
C TRP A 24 16.72 -9.82 -12.63
N ALA A 25 17.37 -10.44 -11.63
CA ALA A 25 17.11 -10.15 -10.22
C ALA A 25 17.48 -8.70 -9.84
N ILE A 26 18.63 -8.21 -10.33
CA ILE A 26 19.10 -6.84 -10.09
C ILE A 26 18.21 -5.82 -10.81
N LEU A 27 17.73 -6.11 -12.03
CA LEU A 27 16.81 -5.23 -12.75
C LEU A 27 15.45 -5.12 -12.04
N VAL A 28 14.90 -6.24 -11.54
CA VAL A 28 13.67 -6.23 -10.73
C VAL A 28 13.89 -5.42 -9.46
N LEU A 29 15.04 -5.57 -8.79
CA LEU A 29 15.38 -4.83 -7.58
C LEU A 29 15.55 -3.31 -7.84
N ALA A 30 16.19 -2.94 -8.95
CA ALA A 30 16.39 -1.55 -9.35
C ALA A 30 15.07 -0.86 -9.72
N ILE A 31 14.17 -1.55 -10.43
CA ILE A 31 12.82 -1.08 -10.73
C ILE A 31 11.99 -0.92 -9.46
N ASN A 32 12.12 -1.86 -8.51
CA ASN A 32 11.44 -1.79 -7.21
C ASN A 32 11.88 -0.56 -6.40
N ILE A 33 13.19 -0.27 -6.35
CA ILE A 33 13.74 0.85 -5.60
C ILE A 33 13.36 2.20 -6.24
N ALA A 34 13.42 2.29 -7.58
CA ALA A 34 13.04 3.49 -8.31
C ALA A 34 11.55 3.82 -8.15
N TRP A 35 10.67 2.81 -8.16
CA TRP A 35 9.24 3.01 -7.92
C TRP A 35 8.87 3.25 -6.46
N ALA A 36 9.61 2.67 -5.52
CA ALA A 36 9.41 2.94 -4.09
C ALA A 36 9.66 4.42 -3.75
N HIS A 37 10.67 5.05 -4.37
CA HIS A 37 10.99 6.46 -4.14
C HIS A 37 9.85 7.39 -4.59
N PHE A 38 9.28 7.15 -5.78
CA PHE A 38 8.16 7.93 -6.31
C PHE A 38 6.91 7.88 -5.43
N TRP A 39 6.69 6.78 -4.71
CA TRP A 39 5.49 6.57 -3.90
C TRP A 39 5.61 7.06 -2.46
N ILE A 40 6.83 7.18 -1.92
CA ILE A 40 7.08 7.79 -0.60
C ILE A 40 6.60 9.24 -0.59
N ASP A 41 6.79 9.97 -1.68
CA ASP A 41 6.35 11.36 -1.81
C ASP A 41 4.81 11.46 -1.80
N PHE A 42 4.11 10.56 -2.50
CA PHE A 42 2.63 10.51 -2.50
C PHE A 42 2.03 10.22 -1.10
N PHE A 43 2.73 9.43 -0.28
CA PHE A 43 2.31 9.13 1.10
C PHE A 43 2.53 10.29 2.07
N GLN A 44 3.52 11.16 1.82
CA GLN A 44 3.74 12.35 2.64
C GLN A 44 2.59 13.35 2.48
N GLU A 45 2.08 13.53 1.26
CA GLU A 45 0.88 14.34 1.00
C GLU A 45 -0.34 13.81 1.78
N GLY A 46 -0.56 12.49 1.80
CA GLY A 46 -1.67 11.86 2.52
C GLY A 46 -1.58 12.01 4.04
N LYS A 47 -0.37 11.94 4.61
CA LYS A 47 -0.15 12.20 6.04
C LYS A 47 -0.43 13.66 6.39
N ARG A 48 0.03 14.60 5.57
CA ARG A 48 -0.23 16.03 5.76
C ARG A 48 -1.72 16.35 5.74
N GLN A 49 -2.46 15.80 4.78
CA GLN A 49 -3.92 15.99 4.70
C GLN A 49 -4.67 15.43 5.92
N LYS A 50 -4.22 14.30 6.46
CA LYS A 50 -4.79 13.70 7.66
C LYS A 50 -4.46 14.46 8.94
N GLU A 51 -3.26 15.05 9.01
CA GLU A 51 -2.86 15.94 10.09
C GLU A 51 -3.71 17.22 10.08
N ILE A 52 -3.90 17.82 8.90
CA ILE A 52 -4.78 18.97 8.68
C ILE A 52 -6.21 18.66 9.15
N GLU A 53 -6.75 17.49 8.83
CA GLU A 53 -8.09 17.05 9.27
C GLU A 53 -8.19 16.94 10.80
N LEU A 54 -7.19 16.34 11.47
CA LEU A 54 -7.16 16.21 12.93
C LEU A 54 -7.08 17.59 13.61
N LYS A 55 -6.26 18.48 13.07
CA LYS A 55 -6.10 19.84 13.57
C LYS A 55 -7.31 20.73 13.30
N PHE A 56 -8.04 20.48 12.22
CA PHE A 56 -9.32 21.13 11.95
C PHE A 56 -10.36 20.77 13.00
N LEU A 57 -10.43 19.50 13.41
CA LEU A 57 -11.34 19.08 14.48
C LEU A 57 -11.02 19.80 15.81
N GLU A 58 -9.74 19.96 16.12
CA GLU A 58 -9.27 20.71 17.29
C GLU A 58 -9.66 22.20 17.22
N PHE A 59 -9.50 22.83 16.06
CA PHE A 59 -9.96 24.20 15.79
C PHE A 59 -11.46 24.36 16.00
N ILE A 60 -12.28 23.49 15.39
CA ILE A 60 -13.75 23.55 15.53
C ILE A 60 -14.16 23.38 16.99
N ARG A 61 -13.55 22.45 17.74
CA ARG A 61 -13.85 22.26 19.16
C ARG A 61 -13.56 23.53 19.97
N ASN A 62 -12.40 24.14 19.76
CA ASN A 62 -12.01 25.38 20.43
C ASN A 62 -12.94 26.55 20.06
N LEU A 63 -13.32 26.65 18.78
CA LEU A 63 -14.25 27.68 18.30
C LEU A 63 -15.60 27.54 18.99
N VAL A 64 -16.12 26.31 19.06
CA VAL A 64 -17.40 26.03 19.70
C VAL A 64 -17.38 26.32 21.20
N GLU A 65 -16.29 25.99 21.89
CA GLU A 65 -16.10 26.34 23.31
C GLU A 65 -16.18 27.86 23.53
N ASN A 66 -15.62 28.63 22.60
CA ASN A 66 -15.70 30.09 22.61
C ASN A 66 -17.10 30.61 22.26
N VAL A 67 -17.79 30.03 21.28
CA VAL A 67 -19.16 30.43 20.93
C VAL A 67 -20.13 30.13 22.07
N LYS A 68 -19.94 29.00 22.79
CA LYS A 68 -20.71 28.65 23.99
C LYS A 68 -20.54 29.64 25.15
N SER A 69 -19.41 30.36 25.21
CA SER A 69 -19.20 31.43 26.20
C SER A 69 -19.94 32.73 25.86
N GLY A 70 -20.71 32.75 24.76
CA GLY A 70 -21.52 33.88 24.32
C GLY A 70 -20.82 34.78 23.30
N THR A 71 -19.65 34.41 22.78
CA THR A 71 -18.99 35.16 21.70
C THR A 71 -19.63 34.85 20.35
N SER A 72 -19.72 35.85 19.47
CA SER A 72 -20.19 35.64 18.10
C SER A 72 -19.16 34.83 17.30
N ILE A 73 -19.60 34.02 16.32
CA ILE A 73 -18.72 33.17 15.51
C ILE A 73 -17.53 33.93 14.91
N PRO A 74 -17.69 35.12 14.29
CA PRO A 74 -16.56 35.87 13.74
C PRO A 74 -15.52 36.28 14.81
N LYS A 75 -15.98 36.69 15.99
CA LYS A 75 -15.10 37.03 17.12
C LYS A 75 -14.45 35.79 17.74
N GLY A 76 -15.17 34.68 17.80
CA GLY A 76 -14.65 33.39 18.24
C GLY A 76 -13.48 32.93 17.35
N ILE A 77 -13.62 33.05 16.02
CA ILE A 77 -12.56 32.71 15.07
C ILE A 77 -11.29 33.54 15.33
N LEU A 78 -11.43 34.86 15.50
CA LEU A 78 -10.31 35.75 15.82
C LEU A 78 -9.59 35.32 17.12
N GLN A 79 -10.32 34.94 18.17
CA GLN A 79 -9.74 34.54 19.44
C GLN A 79 -9.05 33.17 19.41
N VAL A 80 -9.55 32.23 18.61
CA VAL A 80 -8.95 30.90 18.53
C VAL A 80 -7.85 30.80 17.47
N ALA A 81 -7.72 31.79 16.59
CA ALA A 81 -6.76 31.78 15.48
C ALA A 81 -5.29 31.86 15.91
N ASP A 82 -5.01 32.42 17.09
CA ASP A 82 -3.65 32.50 17.63
C ASP A 82 -3.13 31.19 18.23
N LYS A 83 -4.01 30.19 18.41
CA LYS A 83 -3.61 28.86 18.88
C LYS A 83 -2.86 28.09 17.78
N ASP A 84 -2.01 27.15 18.20
CA ASP A 84 -1.24 26.32 17.26
C ASP A 84 -2.03 25.08 16.80
N TYR A 85 -2.37 25.08 15.51
CA TYR A 85 -3.01 23.98 14.78
C TYR A 85 -2.08 23.33 13.74
N GLY A 86 -0.76 23.45 13.91
CA GLY A 86 0.24 22.84 13.02
C GLY A 86 0.07 23.28 11.56
N ALA A 87 -0.05 22.31 10.64
CA ALA A 87 -0.20 22.56 9.20
C ALA A 87 -1.45 23.39 8.82
N LEU A 88 -2.45 23.45 9.70
CA LEU A 88 -3.68 24.22 9.47
C LEU A 88 -3.56 25.70 9.93
N SER A 89 -2.61 26.02 10.81
CA SER A 89 -2.46 27.34 11.44
C SER A 89 -2.41 28.49 10.42
N GLN A 90 -1.69 28.31 9.31
CA GLN A 90 -1.60 29.34 8.27
C GLN A 90 -2.94 29.69 7.62
N TYR A 91 -3.79 28.68 7.41
CA TYR A 91 -5.11 28.85 6.79
C TYR A 91 -6.09 29.50 7.76
N ILE A 92 -6.03 29.12 9.04
CA ILE A 92 -6.85 29.73 10.09
C ILE A 92 -6.47 31.20 10.30
N LYS A 93 -5.18 31.54 10.29
CA LYS A 93 -4.73 32.94 10.36
C LYS A 93 -5.21 33.75 9.16
N LYS A 94 -5.13 33.19 7.95
CA LYS A 94 -5.68 33.83 6.75
C LYS A 94 -7.20 34.06 6.88
N LEU A 95 -7.95 33.09 7.38
CA LEU A 95 -9.38 33.23 7.66
C LEU A 95 -9.64 34.36 8.67
N ALA A 96 -8.88 34.43 9.76
CA ALA A 96 -9.01 35.47 10.77
C ALA A 96 -8.75 36.87 10.20
N TYR A 97 -7.69 37.05 9.41
CA TYR A 97 -7.40 38.33 8.76
C TYR A 97 -8.49 38.75 7.77
N GLN A 98 -9.09 37.81 7.03
CA GLN A 98 -10.21 38.13 6.15
C GLN A 98 -11.41 38.66 6.92
N ILE A 99 -11.73 38.04 8.06
CA ILE A 99 -12.81 38.49 8.95
C ILE A 99 -12.47 39.85 9.56
N GLU A 100 -11.23 40.07 9.98
CA GLU A 100 -10.76 41.36 10.51
C GLU A 100 -10.85 42.49 9.49
N TRP A 101 -10.60 42.18 8.22
CA TRP A 101 -10.72 43.13 7.09
C TRP A 101 -12.17 43.34 6.63
N GLY A 102 -13.15 42.76 7.33
CA GLY A 102 -14.57 42.97 7.06
C GLY A 102 -15.14 42.15 5.90
N ILE A 103 -14.43 41.12 5.44
CA ILE A 103 -14.98 40.19 4.45
C ILE A 103 -16.14 39.40 5.10
N PRO A 104 -17.30 39.25 4.43
CA PRO A 104 -18.42 38.48 4.96
C PRO A 104 -17.99 37.06 5.36
N MET A 105 -18.38 36.62 6.56
CA MET A 105 -18.00 35.33 7.13
C MET A 105 -18.24 34.16 6.16
N HIS A 106 -19.40 34.18 5.48
CA HIS A 106 -19.74 33.20 4.45
C HIS A 106 -18.64 33.04 3.38
N ASN A 107 -18.18 34.17 2.82
CA ASN A 107 -17.19 34.19 1.76
C ASN A 107 -15.81 33.80 2.31
N ALA A 108 -15.47 34.27 3.51
CA ALA A 108 -14.19 33.96 4.14
C ALA A 108 -14.06 32.45 4.45
N LEU A 109 -15.13 31.81 4.91
CA LEU A 109 -15.18 30.38 5.16
C LEU A 109 -15.09 29.56 3.87
N LEU A 110 -15.74 30.00 2.78
CA LEU A 110 -15.60 29.37 1.47
C LEU A 110 -14.15 29.39 0.98
N ILE A 111 -13.49 30.56 1.02
CA ILE A 111 -12.09 30.71 0.62
C ILE A 111 -11.18 29.82 1.48
N PHE A 112 -11.39 29.79 2.80
CA PHE A 112 -10.66 28.90 3.71
C PHE A 112 -10.81 27.42 3.33
N SER A 113 -12.02 27.02 2.93
CA SER A 113 -12.30 25.65 2.52
C SER A 113 -11.62 25.26 1.20
N GLU A 114 -11.52 26.21 0.26
CA GLU A 114 -10.82 26.04 -1.01
C GLU A 114 -9.31 25.98 -0.81
N ASP A 115 -8.75 26.90 -0.02
CA ASP A 115 -7.32 27.00 0.27
C ASP A 115 -6.75 25.74 0.94
N THR A 116 -7.54 25.08 1.76
CA THR A 116 -7.11 23.88 2.51
C THR A 116 -7.10 22.62 1.62
N ASP A 117 -7.78 22.66 0.48
CA ASP A 117 -7.96 21.56 -0.48
C ASP A 117 -8.22 20.18 0.15
N ASN A 118 -9.02 20.15 1.22
CA ASN A 118 -9.37 18.94 1.93
C ASN A 118 -10.88 18.67 1.82
N PRO A 119 -11.31 17.49 1.33
CA PRO A 119 -12.73 17.20 1.10
C PRO A 119 -13.55 17.16 2.40
N VAL A 120 -12.95 16.79 3.53
CA VAL A 120 -13.63 16.75 4.84
C VAL A 120 -13.91 18.18 5.30
N ILE A 121 -12.91 19.07 5.20
CA ILE A 121 -13.03 20.47 5.62
C ILE A 121 -14.04 21.21 4.74
N LYS A 122 -13.97 21.06 3.41
CA LYS A 122 -14.96 21.63 2.47
C LYS A 122 -16.39 21.27 2.85
N ARG A 123 -16.64 20.00 3.16
CA ARG A 123 -17.97 19.53 3.56
C ARG A 123 -18.40 20.08 4.92
N SER A 124 -17.51 20.09 5.91
CA SER A 124 -17.81 20.61 7.24
C SER A 124 -18.15 22.10 7.23
N ILE A 125 -17.42 22.90 6.46
CA ILE A 125 -17.68 24.33 6.31
C ILE A 125 -19.02 24.60 5.62
N ALA A 126 -19.35 23.85 4.56
CA ALA A 126 -20.64 23.98 3.89
C ALA A 126 -21.82 23.72 4.87
N ILE A 127 -21.71 22.68 5.71
CA ILE A 127 -22.71 22.38 6.74
C ILE A 127 -22.78 23.50 7.79
N MET A 128 -21.64 24.06 8.19
CA MET A 128 -21.60 25.17 9.15
C MET A 128 -22.32 26.42 8.62
N ILE A 129 -22.12 26.75 7.35
CA ILE A 129 -22.81 27.86 6.68
C ILE A 129 -24.33 27.63 6.65
N GLU A 130 -24.76 26.42 6.31
CA GLU A 130 -26.17 26.05 6.24
C GLU A 130 -26.84 26.02 7.64
N ALA A 131 -26.09 25.58 8.66
CA ALA A 131 -26.54 25.57 10.04
C ALA A 131 -26.67 26.98 10.64
N ASP A 132 -25.74 27.88 10.33
CA ASP A 132 -25.80 29.30 10.74
C ASP A 132 -27.06 29.97 10.18
N GLN A 133 -27.47 29.63 8.95
CA GLN A 133 -28.73 30.10 8.37
C GLN A 133 -29.98 29.47 9.02
N SER A 134 -29.86 28.29 9.63
CA SER A 134 -31.00 27.49 10.11
C SER A 134 -31.33 27.68 11.60
N GLY A 135 -30.46 28.33 12.39
CA GLY A 135 -30.78 28.80 13.76
C GLY A 135 -31.07 27.73 14.83
N GLY A 136 -30.62 26.49 14.65
CA GLY A 136 -30.92 25.36 15.55
C GLY A 136 -30.13 25.30 16.87
N ASN A 137 -30.68 24.63 17.89
CA ASN A 137 -30.10 24.49 19.23
C ASN A 137 -28.71 23.82 19.19
N ILE A 138 -27.67 24.64 19.37
CA ILE A 138 -26.25 24.27 19.26
C ILE A 138 -25.87 23.15 20.25
N ALA A 139 -26.53 23.03 21.40
CA ALA A 139 -26.20 22.02 22.40
C ALA A 139 -26.50 20.59 21.93
N ASP A 140 -27.67 20.38 21.30
CA ASP A 140 -28.11 19.06 20.81
C ASP A 140 -27.28 18.63 19.59
N ILE A 141 -26.93 19.59 18.75
CA ILE A 141 -26.02 19.40 17.61
C ILE A 141 -24.65 18.96 18.11
N LEU A 142 -24.10 19.63 19.14
CA LEU A 142 -22.80 19.28 19.68
C LEU A 142 -22.75 17.90 20.33
N GLN A 143 -23.80 17.54 21.06
CA GLN A 143 -23.90 16.23 21.70
C GLN A 143 -23.96 15.10 20.66
N SER A 144 -24.68 15.35 19.56
CA SER A 144 -24.74 14.45 18.41
C SER A 144 -23.37 14.31 17.72
N VAL A 145 -22.66 15.42 17.51
CA VAL A 145 -21.31 15.41 16.92
C VAL A 145 -20.31 14.65 17.80
N SER A 146 -20.31 14.89 19.12
CA SER A 146 -19.43 14.18 20.07
C SER A 146 -19.66 12.67 20.06
N SER A 147 -20.94 12.25 20.10
CA SER A 147 -21.32 10.84 20.07
C SER A 147 -20.90 10.18 18.75
N SER A 148 -21.09 10.86 17.62
CA SER A 148 -20.62 10.38 16.31
C SER A 148 -19.09 10.25 16.25
N VAL A 149 -18.33 11.19 16.82
CA VAL A 149 -16.86 11.11 16.87
C VAL A 149 -16.39 9.92 17.70
N ILE A 150 -17.01 9.67 18.86
CA ILE A 150 -16.69 8.50 19.71
C ILE A 150 -16.98 7.20 18.95
N ASN A 151 -18.13 7.12 18.27
CA ASN A 151 -18.50 5.94 17.48
C ASN A 151 -17.56 5.73 16.29
N ILE A 152 -17.16 6.80 15.59
CA ILE A 152 -16.17 6.74 14.52
C ILE A 152 -14.82 6.24 15.04
N LYS A 153 -14.38 6.72 16.22
CA LYS A 153 -13.14 6.26 16.85
C LYS A 153 -13.21 4.76 17.17
N LYS A 154 -14.29 4.30 17.80
CA LYS A 154 -14.51 2.88 18.12
C LYS A 154 -14.50 2.02 16.86
N MET A 155 -15.26 2.39 15.82
CA MET A 155 -15.27 1.68 14.53
C MET A 155 -13.87 1.62 13.89
N LYS A 156 -13.07 2.67 14.03
CA LYS A 156 -11.70 2.71 13.51
C LYS A 156 -10.75 1.78 14.28
N GLU A 157 -10.91 1.69 15.60
CA GLU A 157 -10.16 0.75 16.44
C GLU A 157 -10.55 -0.70 16.15
N GLU A 158 -11.85 -1.00 16.06
CA GLU A 158 -12.37 -2.32 15.66
C GLU A 158 -11.85 -2.72 14.28
N ARG A 159 -11.94 -1.81 13.30
CA ARG A 159 -11.41 -2.01 11.96
C ARG A 159 -9.92 -2.30 11.97
N LYS A 160 -9.12 -1.58 12.77
CA LYS A 160 -7.67 -1.82 12.86
C LYS A 160 -7.36 -3.24 13.33
N SER A 161 -8.10 -3.75 14.32
CA SER A 161 -7.94 -5.12 14.82
C SER A 161 -8.32 -6.16 13.77
N SER A 162 -9.51 -6.02 13.15
CA SER A 162 -9.97 -6.94 12.10
C SER A 162 -9.05 -6.96 10.89
N VAL A 163 -8.58 -5.79 10.47
CA VAL A 163 -7.62 -5.63 9.36
C VAL A 163 -6.28 -6.30 9.69
N SER A 164 -5.77 -6.12 10.91
CA SER A 164 -4.51 -6.75 11.33
C SER A 164 -4.56 -8.28 11.21
N SER A 165 -5.69 -8.89 11.57
CA SER A 165 -5.88 -10.34 11.45
C SER A 165 -5.88 -10.79 9.97
N GLN A 166 -6.52 -10.03 9.08
CA GLN A 166 -6.55 -10.31 7.64
C GLN A 166 -5.16 -10.21 6.99
N ILE A 167 -4.34 -9.26 7.41
CA ILE A 167 -2.94 -9.13 6.95
C ILE A 167 -2.17 -10.42 7.28
N VAL A 168 -2.22 -10.85 8.54
CA VAL A 168 -1.50 -12.06 9.00
C VAL A 168 -1.96 -13.30 8.22
N GLN A 169 -3.26 -13.45 8.00
CA GLN A 169 -3.80 -14.54 7.18
C GLN A 169 -3.25 -14.50 5.75
N GLY A 170 -3.16 -13.33 5.12
CA GLY A 170 -2.58 -13.17 3.78
C GLY A 170 -1.12 -13.62 3.70
N TYR A 171 -0.29 -13.26 4.69
CA TYR A 171 1.10 -13.71 4.77
C TYR A 171 1.20 -15.24 4.94
N ILE A 172 0.33 -15.85 5.74
CA ILE A 172 0.31 -17.31 5.93
C ILE A 172 0.01 -18.03 4.61
N VAL A 173 -0.98 -17.57 3.84
CA VAL A 173 -1.33 -18.16 2.53
C VAL A 173 -0.16 -18.08 1.55
N PHE A 174 0.52 -16.93 1.49
CA PHE A 174 1.69 -16.75 0.64
C PHE A 174 2.84 -17.70 1.00
N VAL A 175 3.13 -17.87 2.29
CA VAL A 175 4.19 -18.79 2.77
C VAL A 175 3.83 -20.24 2.45
N ILE A 176 2.60 -20.66 2.69
CA ILE A 176 2.14 -22.02 2.36
C ILE A 176 2.28 -22.29 0.86
N PHE A 177 1.93 -21.33 0.02
CA PHE A 177 2.08 -21.47 -1.43
C PHE A 177 3.53 -21.65 -1.85
N ILE A 178 4.47 -20.86 -1.29
CA ILE A 178 5.90 -21.05 -1.55
C ILE A 178 6.35 -22.45 -1.14
N ILE A 179 5.93 -22.93 0.02
CA ILE A 179 6.28 -24.28 0.50
C ILE A 179 5.78 -25.35 -0.48
N VAL A 180 4.51 -25.27 -0.90
CA VAL A 180 3.93 -26.21 -1.86
C VAL A 180 4.70 -26.19 -3.18
N MET A 181 5.00 -25.00 -3.71
CA MET A 181 5.75 -24.86 -4.96
C MET A 181 7.16 -25.43 -4.87
N LEU A 182 7.84 -25.22 -3.75
CA LEU A 182 9.17 -25.77 -3.49
C LEU A 182 9.13 -27.31 -3.41
N VAL A 183 8.14 -27.87 -2.72
CA VAL A 183 7.92 -29.32 -2.65
C VAL A 183 7.66 -29.89 -4.05
N LEU A 184 6.83 -29.23 -4.88
CA LEU A 184 6.61 -29.68 -6.25
C LEU A 184 7.92 -29.68 -7.06
N GLN A 185 8.73 -28.62 -6.94
CA GLN A 185 9.98 -28.47 -7.68
C GLN A 185 11.05 -29.49 -7.27
N ILE A 186 11.22 -29.76 -5.98
CA ILE A 186 12.28 -30.66 -5.48
C ILE A 186 11.85 -32.13 -5.47
N MET A 187 10.59 -32.42 -5.13
CA MET A 187 10.13 -33.79 -4.89
C MET A 187 9.32 -34.36 -6.06
N LEU A 188 8.43 -33.57 -6.68
CA LEU A 188 7.51 -34.11 -7.69
C LEU A 188 8.13 -34.17 -9.09
N PHE A 189 8.72 -33.07 -9.57
CA PHE A 189 9.23 -33.00 -10.95
C PHE A 189 10.44 -33.90 -11.23
N PRO A 190 11.42 -34.05 -10.33
CA PRO A 190 12.51 -35.00 -10.54
C PRO A 190 12.02 -36.44 -10.57
N LYS A 191 10.96 -36.77 -9.81
CA LYS A 191 10.35 -38.10 -9.83
C LYS A 191 9.54 -38.36 -11.11
N LEU A 192 8.82 -37.36 -11.61
CA LEU A 192 8.15 -37.43 -12.92
C LEU A 192 9.17 -37.55 -14.07
N GLY A 193 10.26 -36.78 -14.02
CA GLY A 193 11.38 -36.86 -14.94
C GLY A 193 12.11 -38.20 -14.86
N GLY A 194 12.29 -38.74 -13.66
CA GLY A 194 12.85 -40.08 -13.41
C GLY A 194 12.00 -41.18 -14.03
N ILE A 195 10.68 -41.19 -13.76
CA ILE A 195 9.74 -42.18 -14.29
C ILE A 195 9.65 -42.11 -15.83
N THR A 196 9.62 -40.90 -16.40
CA THR A 196 9.62 -40.73 -17.86
C THR A 196 10.95 -41.15 -18.48
N SER A 197 12.09 -40.90 -17.82
CA SER A 197 13.39 -41.39 -18.27
C SER A 197 13.52 -42.91 -18.20
N GLU A 198 13.00 -43.55 -17.14
CA GLU A 198 12.97 -45.01 -16.96
C GLU A 198 12.06 -45.68 -18.02
N LEU A 199 10.88 -45.11 -18.28
CA LEU A 199 9.97 -45.56 -19.33
C LEU A 199 10.57 -45.36 -20.73
N SER A 200 11.31 -44.28 -20.94
CA SER A 200 12.03 -44.01 -22.19
C SER A 200 13.18 -44.99 -22.41
N SER A 201 13.92 -45.37 -21.36
CA SER A 201 14.97 -46.38 -21.45
C SER A 201 14.42 -47.78 -21.77
N SER A 202 13.25 -48.16 -21.23
CA SER A 202 12.56 -49.40 -21.62
C SER A 202 11.98 -49.36 -23.04
N ALA A 203 11.50 -48.20 -23.51
CA ALA A 203 11.00 -48.01 -24.88
C ALA A 203 12.13 -48.02 -25.93
N ASN A 204 13.34 -47.56 -25.56
CA ASN A 204 14.51 -47.55 -26.43
C ASN A 204 15.07 -48.97 -26.68
N VAL A 205 14.80 -49.93 -25.79
CA VAL A 205 15.09 -51.38 -25.99
C VAL A 205 14.18 -52.00 -27.04
N LEU A 206 12.96 -51.45 -27.24
CA LEU A 206 11.96 -51.92 -28.21
C LEU A 206 12.03 -51.18 -29.56
N GLY A 207 13.06 -50.36 -29.80
CA GLY A 207 13.24 -49.65 -31.08
C GLY A 207 12.25 -48.50 -31.32
N ILE A 208 11.46 -48.13 -30.31
CA ILE A 208 10.53 -46.99 -30.39
C ILE A 208 11.34 -45.73 -30.03
N LYS A 209 11.71 -44.93 -31.03
CA LYS A 209 12.29 -43.60 -30.81
C LYS A 209 11.23 -42.70 -30.18
N SER A 210 11.26 -42.60 -28.85
CA SER A 210 10.53 -41.55 -28.13
C SER A 210 11.07 -40.19 -28.59
N GLY A 211 10.20 -39.36 -29.15
CA GLY A 211 10.55 -38.05 -29.70
C GLY A 211 11.26 -37.18 -28.66
N SER A 212 12.18 -36.33 -29.13
CA SER A 212 12.93 -35.37 -28.32
C SER A 212 11.99 -34.66 -27.35
N GLN A 213 12.12 -34.99 -26.06
CA GLN A 213 11.46 -34.26 -24.99
C GLN A 213 12.04 -32.85 -24.99
N ASP A 214 11.33 -31.89 -25.58
CA ASP A 214 11.57 -30.49 -25.29
C ASP A 214 11.50 -30.33 -23.78
N LYS A 215 12.64 -30.00 -23.17
CA LYS A 215 12.71 -29.68 -21.75
C LYS A 215 11.90 -28.41 -21.55
N VAL A 216 10.61 -28.56 -21.28
CA VAL A 216 9.75 -27.47 -20.85
C VAL A 216 10.45 -26.88 -19.63
N ASN A 217 10.83 -25.60 -19.72
CA ASN A 217 11.47 -24.86 -18.62
C ASN A 217 10.43 -24.61 -17.52
N LEU A 218 10.06 -25.67 -16.80
CA LEU A 218 9.10 -25.66 -15.70
C LEU A 218 9.54 -24.65 -14.63
N ASP A 219 10.84 -24.54 -14.39
CA ASP A 219 11.41 -23.56 -13.47
C ASP A 219 11.05 -22.10 -13.80
N ALA A 220 11.01 -21.73 -15.09
CA ALA A 220 10.66 -20.38 -15.51
C ALA A 220 9.16 -20.11 -15.31
N ILE A 221 8.34 -21.13 -15.54
CA ILE A 221 6.88 -21.07 -15.32
C ILE A 221 6.58 -20.93 -13.82
N PHE A 222 7.24 -21.71 -12.96
CA PHE A 222 7.10 -21.59 -11.51
C PHE A 222 7.60 -20.25 -10.99
N PHE A 223 8.71 -19.75 -11.51
CA PHE A 223 9.20 -18.41 -11.16
C PHE A 223 8.17 -17.32 -11.52
N ALA A 224 7.60 -17.37 -12.73
CA ALA A 224 6.56 -16.45 -13.14
C ALA A 224 5.29 -16.55 -12.27
N LEU A 225 4.89 -17.77 -11.87
CA LEU A 225 3.74 -18.02 -11.01
C LEU A 225 3.92 -17.45 -9.59
N ILE A 226 5.10 -17.61 -8.98
CA ILE A 226 5.35 -17.09 -7.64
C ILE A 226 5.48 -15.55 -7.68
N LEU A 227 6.07 -14.99 -8.74
CA LEU A 227 6.11 -13.54 -8.92
C LEU A 227 4.73 -12.93 -9.10
N ILE A 228 3.89 -13.51 -9.96
CA ILE A 228 2.54 -12.97 -10.17
C ILE A 228 1.69 -13.12 -8.91
N GLN A 229 1.84 -14.23 -8.18
CA GLN A 229 1.15 -14.39 -6.91
C GLN A 229 1.63 -13.37 -5.87
N GLY A 230 2.93 -13.20 -5.66
CA GLY A 230 3.46 -12.20 -4.72
C GLY A 230 2.99 -10.79 -5.05
N PHE A 231 2.84 -10.49 -6.35
CA PHE A 231 2.28 -9.23 -6.80
C PHE A 231 0.83 -9.03 -6.35
N PHE A 232 -0.04 -10.01 -6.63
CA PHE A 232 -1.47 -9.93 -6.29
C PHE A 232 -1.73 -10.05 -4.78
N ASP A 233 -1.02 -10.94 -4.09
CA ASP A 233 -1.16 -11.13 -2.64
C ASP A 233 -0.78 -9.85 -1.88
N GLY A 234 0.32 -9.19 -2.27
CA GLY A 234 0.69 -7.93 -1.62
C GLY A 234 -0.29 -6.78 -1.91
N LEU A 235 -0.89 -6.76 -3.10
CA LEU A 235 -1.92 -5.77 -3.45
C LEU A 235 -3.21 -5.99 -2.63
N VAL A 236 -3.60 -7.25 -2.44
CA VAL A 236 -4.72 -7.65 -1.58
C VAL A 236 -4.44 -7.33 -0.11
N ILE A 237 -3.25 -7.68 0.39
CA ILE A 237 -2.82 -7.43 1.77
C ILE A 237 -2.81 -5.94 2.09
N GLY A 238 -2.30 -5.07 1.21
CA GLY A 238 -2.33 -3.64 1.51
C GLY A 238 -3.69 -2.97 1.29
N LYS A 239 -4.56 -3.52 0.43
CA LYS A 239 -5.97 -3.11 0.39
C LYS A 239 -6.65 -3.40 1.74
N PHE A 240 -6.36 -4.54 2.35
CA PHE A 240 -6.84 -4.84 3.70
C PHE A 240 -6.20 -3.92 4.74
N SER A 241 -4.87 -3.75 4.73
CA SER A 241 -4.10 -2.96 5.71
C SER A 241 -4.53 -1.49 5.78
N GLU A 242 -4.47 -0.80 4.66
CA GLU A 242 -4.58 0.67 4.65
C GLU A 242 -5.87 1.14 3.95
N GLY A 243 -6.74 0.20 3.57
CA GLY A 243 -8.05 0.47 2.98
C GLY A 243 -8.03 0.92 1.52
N SER A 244 -6.85 1.02 0.90
CA SER A 244 -6.70 1.40 -0.51
C SER A 244 -5.69 0.51 -1.23
N ILE A 245 -5.99 0.17 -2.49
CA ILE A 245 -5.12 -0.64 -3.35
C ILE A 245 -3.76 0.01 -3.56
N LYS A 246 -3.74 1.36 -3.58
CA LYS A 246 -2.55 2.20 -3.69
C LYS A 246 -1.48 1.81 -2.67
N HIS A 247 -1.91 1.51 -1.46
CA HIS A 247 -1.03 1.17 -0.33
C HIS A 247 -0.52 -0.29 -0.39
N GLY A 248 -1.19 -1.18 -1.12
CA GLY A 248 -0.76 -2.56 -1.34
C GLY A 248 0.39 -2.75 -2.32
N ILE A 249 0.72 -1.72 -3.11
CA ILE A 249 1.86 -1.78 -4.01
C ILE A 249 3.17 -1.94 -3.23
N ILE A 250 3.31 -1.32 -2.04
CA ILE A 250 4.51 -1.47 -1.20
C ILE A 250 4.65 -2.92 -0.68
N HIS A 251 3.54 -3.51 -0.23
CA HIS A 251 3.51 -4.88 0.29
C HIS A 251 3.77 -5.89 -0.85
N SER A 252 3.25 -5.60 -2.04
CA SER A 252 3.48 -6.34 -3.29
C SER A 252 4.95 -6.36 -3.69
N LEU A 253 5.64 -5.22 -3.62
CA LEU A 253 7.08 -5.12 -3.90
C LEU A 253 7.93 -5.89 -2.87
N ILE A 254 7.59 -5.80 -1.58
CA ILE A 254 8.27 -6.59 -0.52
C ILE A 254 8.11 -8.10 -0.73
N LEU A 255 6.91 -8.55 -1.11
CA LEU A 255 6.66 -9.97 -1.34
C LEU A 255 7.29 -10.48 -2.64
N MET A 256 7.32 -9.65 -3.70
CA MET A 256 8.03 -9.98 -4.94
C MET A 256 9.54 -10.09 -4.74
N THR A 257 10.15 -9.19 -3.96
CA THR A 257 11.58 -9.24 -3.65
C THR A 257 11.93 -10.45 -2.78
N MET A 258 11.10 -10.77 -1.78
CA MET A 258 11.26 -12.00 -0.99
C MET A 258 11.09 -13.27 -1.83
N SER A 259 10.09 -13.31 -2.71
CA SER A 259 9.87 -14.42 -3.67
C SER A 259 11.10 -14.64 -4.55
N ALA A 260 11.63 -13.56 -5.14
CA ALA A 260 12.80 -13.64 -6.00
C ALA A 260 14.02 -14.15 -5.22
N LEU A 261 14.25 -13.65 -4.00
CA LEU A 261 15.34 -14.10 -3.12
C LEU A 261 15.25 -15.59 -2.79
N ILE A 262 14.09 -16.07 -2.36
CA ILE A 262 13.86 -17.48 -2.00
C ILE A 262 14.14 -18.41 -3.18
N ILE A 263 13.74 -18.03 -4.39
CA ILE A 263 13.97 -18.87 -5.57
C ILE A 263 15.45 -18.86 -5.97
N THR A 264 16.13 -17.72 -5.87
CA THR A 264 17.59 -17.67 -6.11
C THR A 264 18.40 -18.47 -5.10
N THR A 265 18.02 -18.50 -3.81
CA THR A 265 18.73 -19.29 -2.79
C THR A 265 18.50 -20.79 -2.97
N VAL A 266 17.27 -21.21 -3.24
CA VAL A 266 16.94 -22.63 -3.49
C VAL A 266 17.67 -23.18 -4.71
N LYS A 267 17.79 -22.40 -5.79
CA LYS A 267 18.57 -22.80 -6.99
C LYS A 267 20.07 -22.45 -6.93
N GLY A 268 20.55 -21.81 -5.87
CA GLY A 268 21.97 -21.52 -5.66
C GLY A 268 22.65 -22.56 -4.77
N GLY A 269 21.85 -23.32 -4.00
CA GLY A 269 22.30 -24.44 -3.16
C GLY A 269 22.19 -25.82 -3.80
N ILE A 270 21.81 -25.92 -5.08
CA ILE A 270 21.77 -27.16 -5.86
C ILE A 270 22.65 -26.98 -7.09
#